data_AF-A0A957VN17-F1
#
_entry.id   AF-A0A957VN17-F1
#
_cell.length_a   1.000
_cell.length_b   1.000
_cell.length_c   1.000
_cell.angle_alpha   90.00
_cell.angle_beta   90.00
_cell.angle_gamma   90.00
#
_symmetry.space_group_name_H-M   'P 1'
#
loop_
_entity.id
_entity.type
_entity.pdbx_description
1 polymer ?
#
loop_
_entity_poly.entity_id
_entity_poly.type
_entity_poly.pdbx_seq_one_letter_code
_entity_poly.pdbx_strand_id
1 'polypeptide(L)' 'MPRIIDVIEAPNQGANEMVKRIPEYGSGDFRLGSQVIVRESQRAVFYRDGKSLDEFDPGRHTITTANLPLL' A
#
# COMPACT_ATOMS: atom_id res chain seq x y z
N MET A 1 6.76 19.38 -10.45
CA MET A 1 7.57 18.27 -10.99
C MET A 1 6.66 17.06 -11.17
N PRO A 2 6.75 16.30 -12.28
CA PRO A 2 6.01 15.04 -12.39
C PRO A 2 6.51 14.07 -11.33
N ARG A 3 5.59 13.44 -10.58
CA ARG A 3 5.92 12.31 -9.70
C ARG A 3 6.15 11.09 -10.59
N ILE A 4 7.31 10.45 -10.46
CA ILE A 4 7.70 9.30 -11.28
C ILE A 4 7.39 7.99 -10.54
N ILE A 5 7.61 7.98 -9.22
CA ILE A 5 7.33 6.85 -8.33
C ILE A 5 6.76 7.40 -7.01
N ASP A 6 5.87 6.64 -6.38
CA ASP A 6 5.33 6.94 -5.05
C ASP A 6 5.93 5.98 -4.01
N VAL A 7 5.99 6.43 -2.75
CA VAL A 7 6.34 5.58 -1.61
C VAL A 7 5.11 5.50 -0.71
N ILE A 8 4.64 4.28 -0.49
CA ILE A 8 3.48 3.96 0.34
C ILE A 8 4.01 3.32 1.62
N GLU A 9 3.83 4.02 2.75
CA GLU A 9 4.20 3.50 4.07
C GLU A 9 3.32 4.09 5.18
N ALA A 10 3.26 3.39 6.31
CA ALA A 10 2.60 3.83 7.53
C ALA A 10 3.60 3.82 8.70
N PRO A 11 4.46 4.85 8.85
CA PRO A 11 5.60 4.80 9.78
C PRO A 11 5.21 4.84 11.25
N ASN A 12 4.10 5.49 11.58
CA ASN A 12 3.69 5.79 12.95
C ASN A 12 2.32 5.17 13.25
N GLN A 13 2.20 3.85 13.13
CA GLN A 13 0.99 3.16 13.58
C GLN A 13 1.03 3.02 15.10
N GLY A 14 0.13 3.75 15.78
CA GLY A 14 0.08 3.77 17.24
C GLY A 14 -0.49 2.47 17.83
N ALA A 15 -0.24 2.24 19.12
CA ALA A 15 -0.77 1.06 19.84
C ALA A 15 -2.31 0.96 19.83
N ASN A 16 -3.00 2.09 19.67
CA ASN A 16 -4.46 2.18 19.58
C ASN A 16 -4.98 2.29 18.13
N GLU A 17 -4.13 2.06 17.13
CA GLU A 17 -4.47 2.16 15.71
C GLU A 17 -4.37 0.78 15.05
N MET A 18 -5.51 0.09 14.92
CA MET A 18 -5.54 -1.24 14.30
C MET A 18 -5.41 -1.21 12.78
N VAL A 19 -5.98 -0.20 12.13
CA VAL A 19 -6.02 -0.09 10.66
C VAL A 19 -5.76 1.36 10.27
N LYS A 20 -4.86 1.56 9.31
CA LYS A 20 -4.60 2.84 8.69
C LYS A 20 -4.80 2.76 7.17
N ARG A 21 -5.56 3.70 6.62
CA ARG A 21 -5.77 3.82 5.17
C ARG A 21 -4.70 4.72 4.56
N ILE A 22 -4.09 4.29 3.46
CA ILE A 22 -3.13 5.10 2.70
C ILE A 22 -3.57 5.19 1.23
N PRO A 23 -3.64 6.39 0.63
CA PRO A 23 -3.62 7.69 1.32
C PRO A 23 -4.86 7.84 2.21
N GLU A 24 -4.75 8.63 3.27
CA GLU A 24 -5.84 8.84 4.24
C GLU A 24 -7.10 9.38 3.54
N TYR A 25 -6.92 10.22 2.51
CA TYR A 25 -7.99 10.82 1.71
C TYR A 25 -7.71 10.67 0.20
N GLY A 26 -8.78 10.68 -0.61
CA GLY A 26 -8.68 10.63 -2.07
C GLY A 26 -8.61 9.21 -2.65
N SER A 27 -8.28 9.14 -3.94
CA SER A 27 -8.48 7.96 -4.80
C SER A 27 -7.40 6.87 -4.75
N GLY A 28 -6.33 7.03 -3.96
CA GLY A 28 -5.28 6.00 -3.87
C GLY A 28 -4.63 5.65 -5.21
N ASP A 29 -4.53 6.65 -6.10
CA ASP A 29 -3.90 6.49 -7.41
C ASP A 29 -2.38 6.41 -7.26
N PHE A 30 -1.86 5.18 -7.29
CA PHE A 30 -0.44 4.87 -7.17
C PHE A 30 0.13 4.43 -8.52
N ARG A 31 1.32 4.91 -8.85
CA ARG A 31 1.99 4.57 -10.11
C ARG A 31 2.58 3.15 -10.07
N LEU A 32 2.62 2.49 -11.22
CA LEU A 32 3.45 1.30 -11.37
C LEU A 32 4.93 1.62 -11.08
N GLY A 33 5.62 0.71 -10.42
CA GLY A 33 6.99 0.90 -9.91
C GLY A 33 7.08 1.58 -8.55
N SER A 34 5.97 2.08 -8.00
CA SER A 34 5.93 2.62 -6.64
C SER A 34 6.30 1.57 -5.60
N GLN A 35 6.84 2.02 -4.47
CA GLN A 35 7.31 1.15 -3.40
C GLN A 35 6.30 1.11 -2.26
N VAL A 36 5.92 -0.09 -1.81
CA VAL A 36 5.17 -0.33 -0.58
C VAL A 36 6.13 -0.84 0.47
N ILE A 37 6.27 -0.12 1.58
CA ILE A 37 7.14 -0.51 2.69
C ILE A 37 6.26 -0.94 3.86
N VAL A 38 6.35 -2.22 4.19
CA VAL A 38 5.60 -2.84 5.29
C VAL A 38 6.57 -3.14 6.42
N ARG A 39 6.29 -2.64 7.62
CA ARG A 39 7.13 -2.88 8.80
C ARG A 39 6.83 -4.25 9.40
N GLU A 40 7.77 -4.79 10.18
CA GLU A 40 7.65 -6.14 10.78
C GLU A 40 6.38 -6.35 11.62
N SER A 41 5.89 -5.29 12.25
CA SER A 41 4.67 -5.32 13.06
C SER A 41 3.39 -5.06 12.26
N GLN A 42 3.47 -5.02 10.93
CA GLN A 42 2.40 -4.56 10.05
C GLN A 42 2.15 -5.55 8.92
N ARG A 43 0.93 -5.46 8.38
CA ARG A 43 0.51 -6.06 7.11
C ARG A 43 -0.18 -4.99 6.29
N ALA A 44 0.09 -4.94 4.99
CA ALA A 44 -0.61 -4.02 4.10
C ALA A 44 -1.56 -4.81 3.20
N VAL A 45 -2.79 -4.31 3.05
CA VAL A 45 -3.80 -4.96 2.21
C VAL A 45 -4.19 -4.01 1.10
N PHE A 46 -4.10 -4.48 -0.15
CA PHE A 46 -4.60 -3.73 -1.29
C PHE A 46 -6.11 -3.88 -1.40
N TYR A 47 -6.81 -2.74 -1.49
CA TYR A 47 -8.27 -2.70 -1.61
C TYR A 47 -8.69 -2.03 -2.92
N ARG A 48 -9.63 -2.65 -3.62
CA ARG A 48 -10.27 -2.10 -4.84
C ARG A 48 -11.74 -2.50 -4.86
N ASP A 49 -12.62 -1.57 -5.23
CA ASP A 49 -14.06 -1.82 -5.40
C ASP A 49 -14.72 -2.54 -4.20
N GLY A 50 -14.30 -2.18 -2.98
CA GLY A 50 -14.82 -2.75 -1.73
C GLY A 50 -14.29 -4.16 -1.40
N LYS A 51 -13.31 -4.68 -2.13
CA LYS A 51 -12.71 -6.00 -1.90
C LYS A 51 -11.26 -5.89 -1.48
N SER A 52 -10.86 -6.69 -0.49
CA SER A 52 -9.45 -6.97 -0.20
C SER A 52 -8.91 -7.90 -1.28
N LEU A 53 -7.77 -7.56 -1.84
CA LEU A 53 -7.22 -8.25 -2.99
C LEU A 53 -5.95 -9.01 -2.62
N ASP A 54 -4.88 -8.28 -2.34
CA ASP A 54 -3.57 -8.86 -2.02
C ASP A 54 -3.10 -8.37 -0.65
N GLU A 55 -2.35 -9.22 0.05
CA GLU A 55 -1.75 -8.93 1.34
C GLU A 55 -0.23 -8.94 1.22
N PHE A 56 0.40 -7.85 1.64
CA PHE A 56 1.83 -7.70 1.70
C PHE A 56 2.32 -7.95 3.13
N ASP A 57 3.13 -8.99 3.28
CA ASP A 57 3.91 -9.26 4.49
C ASP A 57 5.02 -8.20 4.70
N PRO A 58 5.66 -8.17 5.89
CA PRO A 58 6.78 -7.27 6.15
C PRO A 58 7.87 -7.30 5.08
N GLY A 59 8.34 -6.12 4.69
CA GLY A 59 9.38 -5.96 3.67
C GLY A 59 9.13 -4.79 2.73
N ARG A 60 9.90 -4.76 1.63
CA ARG A 60 9.76 -3.78 0.55
C ARG A 60 9.20 -4.47 -0.67
N HIS A 61 8.09 -3.93 -1.18
CA HIS A 61 7.38 -4.47 -2.33
C HIS A 61 7.31 -3.42 -3.42
N THR A 62 7.51 -3.82 -4.66
CA THR A 62 7.28 -2.95 -5.81
C THR A 62 5.88 -3.21 -6.34
N ILE A 63 5.10 -2.15 -6.56
CA ILE A 63 3.83 -2.24 -7.25
C ILE A 63 4.12 -2.57 -8.71
N THR A 64 3.80 -3.80 -9.09
CA THR A 64 3.90 -4.30 -10.46
C THR A 64 2.53 -4.80 -10.90
N THR A 65 2.35 -4.99 -12.20
CA THR A 65 1.14 -5.64 -12.73
C THR A 65 0.96 -7.09 -12.24
N ALA A 66 2.02 -7.72 -11.72
CA ALA A 66 1.96 -9.07 -11.17
C ALA A 66 1.40 -9.10 -9.73
N ASN A 67 1.62 -8.04 -8.96
CA ASN A 67 1.14 -7.89 -7.57
C ASN A 67 -0.17 -7.08 -7.47
N LEU A 68 -0.72 -6.66 -8.63
CA LEU A 68 -2.06 -6.11 -8.74
C LEU A 68 -2.92 -7.23 -9.33
N PRO A 69 -4.16 -7.46 -8.84
CA PRO A 69 -4.99 -8.49 -9.43
C PRO A 69 -5.22 -8.20 -10.90
N LEU A 70 -4.73 -9.11 -11.72
CA LEU A 70 -5.13 -9.27 -13.10
C LEU A 70 -6.66 -9.46 -13.11
N LEU A 71 -7.32 -8.70 -13.98
CA LEU A 71 -8.77 -8.63 -14.14
C LEU A 71 -9.42 -10.00 -14.35
#